data_AF-A0A7C6J342-F1
#
_entry.id   AF-A0A7C6J342-F1
#
_cell.length_a   1.000
_cell.length_b   1.000
_cell.length_c   1.000
_cell.angle_alpha   90.00
_cell.angle_beta   90.00
_cell.angle_gamma   90.00
#
_symmetry.space_group_name_H-M   'P 1'
#
loop_
_entity.id
_entity.type
_entity.pdbx_description
1 polymer ?
#
loop_
_entity_poly.entity_id
_entity_poly.type
_entity_poly.pdbx_seq_one_letter_code
_entity_poly.pdbx_strand_id
1 'polypeptide(L)'
;MLRSMFAGVSGMRNHQIRLDAIGNNIANVNTVGYKCSRVTFQDTLSQTIRAATAPQRERGGMNAFQIGLGMSVASVDVLHTQGNLQMTGKTTDLAIEGDGFFILGEGTQRYYTRAGMFTLERDGRLVYPSNGLLLQGWMADDEGRIDTNQPLTGITLPIGATIEPSAAENLTVTANLDASNNGGLTYEPSPFTVDDGLGNEAQVTVTLVPTGHFNEWNYTISVTGGTIAGPDSGTITLDADGNIIATGADFQVDIDGTPVDVEFPSAANNNTFVHTTTGTALSTGNFTPAPAVTSTVEIYDSQGDVHLLTTVFRKTGDNAWEWETSTAADGVVGSGTLNFNNYGQLTGVTGGPITFTPAGAALISIQPDFSGITQYVGDSSVDITQDGYPMGYLDGFTIDKNGRVVGVFSNGLTRN
;
A
#
# COMPACT_ATOMS: atom_id res chain seq x y z
N MET A 1 33.37 -79.17 -0.77
CA MET A 1 32.61 -78.74 -1.97
C MET A 1 31.27 -78.10 -1.63
N LEU A 2 30.42 -78.71 -0.77
CA LEU A 2 29.11 -78.15 -0.39
C LEU A 2 29.15 -76.68 0.09
N ARG A 3 30.12 -76.30 0.94
CA ARG A 3 30.28 -74.91 1.43
C ARG A 3 30.52 -73.87 0.32
N SER A 4 31.32 -74.22 -0.69
CA SER A 4 31.58 -73.35 -1.85
C SER A 4 30.33 -73.17 -2.71
N MET A 5 29.50 -74.21 -2.82
CA MET A 5 28.24 -74.13 -3.54
C MET A 5 27.22 -73.27 -2.78
N PHE A 6 27.14 -73.37 -1.45
CA PHE A 6 26.27 -72.49 -0.65
C PHE A 6 26.69 -71.01 -0.72
N ALA A 7 27.99 -70.72 -0.69
CA ALA A 7 28.50 -69.36 -0.90
C ALA A 7 28.18 -68.84 -2.31
N GLY A 8 28.36 -69.67 -3.35
CA GLY A 8 28.02 -69.30 -4.73
C GLY A 8 26.51 -69.09 -4.96
N VAL A 9 25.66 -69.97 -4.40
CA VAL A 9 24.20 -69.88 -4.52
C VAL A 9 23.66 -68.67 -3.76
N SER A 10 24.17 -68.38 -2.56
CA SER A 10 23.77 -67.17 -1.81
C SER A 10 24.16 -65.89 -2.54
N GLY A 11 25.36 -65.83 -3.14
CA GLY A 11 25.79 -64.72 -3.98
C GLY A 11 24.86 -64.47 -5.18
N MET A 12 24.54 -65.51 -5.95
CA MET A 12 23.65 -65.39 -7.12
C MET A 12 22.25 -64.92 -6.73
N ARG A 13 21.65 -65.50 -5.67
CA ARG A 13 20.31 -65.11 -5.21
C ARG A 13 20.25 -63.66 -4.74
N ASN A 14 21.25 -63.20 -4.00
CA ASN A 14 21.26 -61.83 -3.52
C ASN A 14 21.58 -60.83 -4.63
N HIS A 15 22.43 -61.20 -5.60
CA HIS A 15 22.65 -60.38 -6.79
C HIS A 15 21.40 -60.26 -7.67
N GLN A 16 20.56 -61.30 -7.73
CA GLN A 16 19.25 -61.20 -8.38
C GLN A 16 18.38 -60.11 -7.74
N ILE A 17 18.29 -60.06 -6.41
CA ILE A 17 17.54 -59.01 -5.69
C ILE A 17 18.09 -57.61 -6.02
N ARG A 18 19.41 -57.46 -6.12
CA ARG A 18 20.02 -56.18 -6.53
C ARG A 18 19.70 -55.83 -7.98
N LEU A 19 19.71 -56.81 -8.89
CA LEU A 19 19.32 -56.59 -10.29
C LEU A 19 17.85 -56.19 -10.40
N ASP A 20 16.97 -56.80 -9.60
CA ASP A 20 15.54 -56.43 -9.55
C ASP A 20 15.36 -54.99 -9.05
N ALA A 21 16.08 -54.58 -8.00
CA ALA A 21 16.05 -53.20 -7.52
C ALA A 21 16.60 -52.20 -8.57
N ILE A 22 17.69 -52.53 -9.26
CA ILE A 22 18.23 -51.70 -10.35
C ILE A 22 17.22 -51.61 -11.51
N GLY A 23 16.62 -52.73 -11.90
CA GLY A 23 15.61 -52.78 -12.96
C GLY A 23 14.40 -51.91 -12.61
N ASN A 24 13.93 -51.97 -11.36
CA ASN A 24 12.83 -51.13 -10.87
C ASN A 24 13.21 -49.64 -10.87
N ASN A 25 14.41 -49.28 -10.42
CA ASN A 25 14.90 -47.91 -10.44
C ASN A 25 14.99 -47.35 -11.87
N ILE A 26 15.47 -48.15 -12.83
CA ILE A 26 15.57 -47.76 -14.25
C ILE A 26 14.17 -47.59 -14.85
N ALA A 27 13.25 -48.52 -14.57
CA ALA A 27 11.88 -48.45 -15.07
C ALA A 27 11.14 -47.19 -14.59
N ASN A 28 11.44 -46.72 -13.37
CA ASN A 28 10.80 -45.56 -12.76
C ASN A 28 11.60 -44.26 -12.84
N VAL A 29 12.64 -44.20 -13.70
CA VAL A 29 13.50 -43.01 -13.81
C VAL A 29 12.75 -41.74 -14.20
N ASN A 30 11.65 -41.87 -14.97
CA ASN A 30 10.82 -40.75 -15.40
C ASN A 30 9.57 -40.55 -14.51
N THR A 31 9.40 -41.37 -13.47
CA THR A 31 8.24 -41.27 -12.57
C THR A 31 8.48 -40.14 -11.57
N VAL A 32 7.63 -39.12 -11.59
CA VAL A 32 7.71 -37.98 -10.67
C VAL A 32 7.54 -38.45 -9.22
N GLY A 33 8.41 -37.97 -8.34
CA GLY A 33 8.37 -38.32 -6.91
C GLY A 33 8.95 -39.71 -6.56
N TYR A 34 9.43 -40.48 -7.54
CA TYR A 34 10.09 -41.77 -7.27
C TYR A 34 11.38 -41.58 -6.45
N LYS A 35 11.63 -42.53 -5.54
CA LYS A 35 12.84 -42.55 -4.69
C LYS A 35 13.60 -43.85 -4.90
N CYS A 36 14.90 -43.71 -5.19
CA CYS A 36 15.77 -44.82 -5.55
C CYS A 36 15.90 -45.83 -4.40
N SER A 37 15.73 -47.11 -4.70
CA SER A 37 15.93 -48.20 -3.74
C SER A 37 17.36 -48.74 -3.84
N ARG A 38 18.06 -48.84 -2.70
CA ARG A 38 19.43 -49.35 -2.59
C ARG A 38 19.47 -50.62 -1.75
N VAL A 39 20.00 -51.69 -2.33
CA VAL A 39 20.23 -52.96 -1.63
C VAL A 39 21.59 -52.94 -0.95
N THR A 40 21.63 -53.21 0.35
CA THR A 40 22.86 -53.40 1.13
C THR A 40 23.04 -54.88 1.46
N PHE A 41 24.29 -55.33 1.50
CA PHE A 41 24.62 -56.71 1.77
C PHE A 41 25.43 -56.83 3.06
N GLN A 42 25.30 -57.97 3.73
CA GLN A 42 26.10 -58.35 4.88
C GLN A 42 26.64 -59.78 4.72
N ASP A 43 27.79 -60.06 5.33
CA ASP A 43 28.26 -61.45 5.49
C ASP A 43 27.33 -62.16 6.49
N THR A 44 27.01 -63.43 6.25
CA THR A 44 26.12 -64.20 7.12
C THR A 44 26.81 -64.64 8.38
N LEU A 45 27.95 -65.35 8.27
CA LEU A 45 28.74 -65.86 9.39
C LEU A 45 30.05 -66.47 8.84
N SER A 46 31.16 -66.24 9.54
CA SER A 46 32.43 -66.88 9.23
C SER A 46 32.63 -68.15 10.07
N GLN A 47 32.96 -69.27 9.44
CA GLN A 47 33.30 -70.50 10.15
C GLN A 47 34.79 -70.52 10.52
N THR A 48 35.09 -70.64 11.81
CA THR A 48 36.48 -70.80 12.30
C THR A 48 36.95 -72.22 12.08
N ILE A 49 37.94 -72.40 11.22
CA ILE A 49 38.59 -73.70 10.94
C ILE A 49 39.78 -73.91 11.89
N ARG A 50 40.46 -72.83 12.29
CA ARG A 50 41.51 -72.87 13.31
C ARG A 50 41.35 -71.68 14.26
N ALA A 51 41.21 -71.98 15.55
CA ALA A 51 41.16 -70.95 16.58
C ALA A 51 42.49 -70.18 16.66
N ALA A 52 42.42 -68.92 17.08
CA ALA A 52 43.62 -68.14 17.34
C ALA A 52 44.38 -68.74 18.54
N THR A 53 45.70 -68.79 18.46
CA THR A 53 46.56 -69.26 19.56
C THR A 53 47.48 -68.15 20.03
N ALA A 54 47.60 -67.98 21.34
CA ALA A 54 48.54 -67.03 21.93
C ALA A 54 50.00 -67.47 21.72
N PRO A 55 50.97 -66.53 21.65
CA PRO A 55 52.38 -66.86 21.56
C PRO A 55 52.86 -67.63 22.80
N GLN A 56 53.65 -68.68 22.59
CA GLN A 56 54.35 -69.45 23.63
C GLN A 56 55.87 -69.26 23.51
N ARG A 57 56.65 -69.69 24.51
CA ARG A 57 58.10 -69.43 24.66
C ARG A 57 58.96 -69.68 23.41
N GLU A 58 58.58 -70.60 22.53
CA GLU A 58 59.32 -70.91 21.30
C GLU A 58 58.44 -70.87 20.02
N ARG A 59 57.20 -70.35 20.10
CA ARG A 59 56.29 -70.30 18.94
C ARG A 59 55.39 -69.06 18.94
N GLY A 60 55.40 -68.31 17.84
CA GLY A 60 54.55 -67.13 17.66
C GLY A 60 53.06 -67.45 17.66
N GLY A 61 52.26 -66.47 18.11
CA GLY A 61 50.80 -66.57 18.06
C GLY A 61 50.31 -66.64 16.61
N MET A 62 49.18 -67.30 16.40
CA MET A 62 48.60 -67.44 15.07
C MET A 62 47.19 -66.88 15.06
N ASN A 63 46.85 -66.13 14.01
CA ASN A 63 45.51 -65.62 13.78
C ASN A 63 44.52 -66.76 13.49
N ALA A 64 43.24 -66.52 13.80
CA ALA A 64 42.17 -67.44 13.47
C ALA A 64 42.02 -67.57 11.94
N PHE A 65 41.92 -68.80 11.44
CA PHE A 65 41.63 -69.06 10.04
C PHE A 65 40.13 -69.25 9.89
N GLN A 66 39.47 -68.25 9.30
CA GLN A 66 38.02 -68.18 9.13
C GLN A 66 37.65 -68.10 7.66
N ILE A 67 36.59 -68.82 7.28
CA ILE A 67 36.02 -68.78 5.92
C ILE A 67 34.57 -68.33 6.02
N GLY A 68 34.19 -67.32 5.26
CA GLY A 68 32.82 -66.82 5.17
C GLY A 68 31.85 -67.86 4.60
N LEU A 69 30.64 -67.92 5.14
CA LEU A 69 29.59 -68.86 4.72
C LEU A 69 28.67 -68.26 3.64
N GLY A 70 28.99 -67.08 3.10
CA GLY A 70 28.29 -66.45 2.00
C GLY A 70 27.91 -65.01 2.32
N MET A 71 26.80 -64.55 1.75
CA MET A 71 26.24 -63.22 1.99
C MET A 71 24.72 -63.30 2.14
N SER A 72 24.13 -62.30 2.78
CA SER A 72 22.68 -62.06 2.82
C SER A 72 22.38 -60.59 2.51
N VAL A 73 21.13 -60.30 2.17
CA VAL A 73 20.64 -58.92 2.09
C VAL A 73 20.47 -58.39 3.51
N ALA A 74 21.07 -57.24 3.80
CA ALA A 74 20.93 -56.58 5.08
C ALA A 74 19.68 -55.69 5.10
N SER A 75 19.54 -54.81 4.11
CA SER A 75 18.37 -53.96 3.93
C SER A 75 18.14 -53.59 2.46
N VAL A 76 16.92 -53.12 2.18
CA VAL A 76 16.57 -52.39 0.97
C VAL A 76 16.07 -51.03 1.42
N ASP A 77 16.93 -50.01 1.31
CA ASP A 77 16.63 -48.67 1.80
C ASP A 77 16.17 -47.77 0.65
N VAL A 78 15.20 -46.90 0.92
CA VAL A 78 14.78 -45.85 -0.01
C VAL A 78 15.63 -44.61 0.23
N LEU A 79 16.31 -44.13 -0.81
CA LEU A 79 17.12 -42.93 -0.76
C LEU A 79 16.26 -41.68 -0.96
N HIS A 80 16.11 -40.88 0.09
CA HIS A 80 15.29 -39.67 0.09
C HIS A 80 15.98 -38.41 -0.45
N THR A 81 17.14 -38.54 -1.10
CA THR A 81 17.88 -37.41 -1.68
C THR A 81 17.03 -36.59 -2.65
N GLN A 82 17.22 -35.27 -2.66
CA GLN A 82 16.51 -34.36 -3.54
C GLN A 82 17.07 -34.45 -4.98
N GLY A 83 16.16 -34.44 -5.96
CA GLY A 83 16.52 -34.34 -7.38
C GLY A 83 16.39 -32.90 -7.89
N ASN A 84 16.76 -32.68 -9.16
CA ASN A 84 16.59 -31.38 -9.79
C ASN A 84 15.09 -31.07 -9.97
N LEU A 85 14.72 -29.83 -9.67
CA LEU A 85 13.37 -29.32 -9.93
C LEU A 85 13.22 -29.00 -11.43
N GLN A 86 12.07 -29.34 -12.00
CA GLN A 86 11.71 -29.01 -13.37
C GLN A 86 10.46 -28.13 -13.37
N MET A 87 10.49 -27.05 -14.13
CA MET A 87 9.36 -26.14 -14.27
C MET A 87 8.38 -26.70 -15.31
N THR A 88 7.09 -26.83 -14.94
CA THR A 88 6.04 -27.34 -15.84
C THR A 88 5.13 -26.24 -16.41
N GLY A 89 5.16 -25.03 -15.81
CA GLY A 89 4.31 -23.90 -16.21
C GLY A 89 2.87 -23.96 -15.68
N LYS A 90 2.49 -25.00 -14.93
CA LYS A 90 1.16 -25.13 -14.32
C LYS A 90 1.22 -24.70 -12.85
N THR A 91 0.37 -23.76 -12.44
CA THR A 91 0.35 -23.24 -11.05
C THR A 91 0.06 -24.29 -9.98
N THR A 92 -0.70 -25.34 -10.33
CA THR A 92 -1.04 -26.42 -9.40
C THR A 92 0.04 -27.51 -9.29
N ASP A 93 1.09 -27.45 -10.12
CA ASP A 93 2.21 -28.36 -10.02
C ASP A 93 3.21 -27.81 -9.00
N LEU A 94 3.34 -28.51 -7.89
CA LEU A 94 4.15 -28.12 -6.74
C LEU A 94 5.31 -29.09 -6.55
N ALA A 95 6.40 -28.58 -5.99
CA ALA A 95 7.52 -29.40 -5.55
C ALA A 95 8.02 -28.92 -4.20
N ILE A 96 8.45 -29.87 -3.37
CA ILE A 96 9.05 -29.58 -2.06
C ILE A 96 10.56 -29.59 -2.24
N GLU A 97 11.21 -28.50 -1.82
CA GLU A 97 12.66 -28.45 -1.67
C GLU A 97 13.03 -28.79 -0.22
N GLY A 98 13.80 -29.86 -0.04
CA GLY A 98 14.20 -30.36 1.28
C GLY A 98 13.35 -31.55 1.77
N ASP A 99 13.27 -31.67 3.09
CA ASP A 99 12.55 -32.76 3.75
C ASP A 99 11.08 -32.40 3.92
N GLY A 100 10.19 -33.30 3.50
CA GLY A 100 8.74 -33.09 3.59
C GLY A 100 7.95 -33.95 2.62
N PHE A 101 6.65 -34.03 2.86
CA PHE A 101 5.67 -34.73 2.04
C PHE A 101 4.37 -33.91 1.98
N PHE A 102 3.68 -33.97 0.84
CA PHE A 102 2.30 -33.55 0.75
C PHE A 102 1.40 -34.57 1.44
N ILE A 103 0.37 -34.07 2.11
CA ILE A 103 -0.62 -34.90 2.79
C ILE A 103 -1.84 -35.01 1.88
N LEU A 104 -2.17 -36.23 1.50
CA LEU A 104 -3.38 -36.57 0.79
C LEU A 104 -4.35 -37.26 1.76
N GLY A 105 -5.65 -37.06 1.60
CA GLY A 105 -6.60 -37.70 2.51
C GLY A 105 -8.02 -37.73 2.00
N GLU A 106 -8.77 -38.66 2.56
CA GLU A 106 -10.21 -38.78 2.42
C GLU A 106 -10.77 -39.16 3.81
N GLY A 107 -11.57 -38.26 4.40
CA GLY A 107 -12.05 -38.43 5.78
C GLY A 107 -10.91 -38.48 6.80
N THR A 108 -10.81 -39.56 7.56
CA THR A 108 -9.81 -39.74 8.63
C THR A 108 -8.50 -40.37 8.14
N GLN A 109 -8.48 -40.95 6.94
CA GLN A 109 -7.32 -41.65 6.39
C GLN A 109 -6.37 -40.65 5.72
N ARG A 110 -5.08 -40.72 6.07
CA ARG A 110 -4.03 -39.84 5.52
C ARG A 110 -2.97 -40.65 4.79
N TYR A 111 -2.52 -40.12 3.66
CA TYR A 111 -1.47 -40.65 2.80
C TYR A 111 -0.42 -39.56 2.56
N TYR A 112 0.80 -39.97 2.27
CA TYR A 112 1.92 -39.05 2.07
C TYR A 112 2.53 -39.25 0.69
N THR A 113 2.73 -38.18 -0.06
CA THR A 113 3.34 -38.21 -1.39
C THR A 113 4.37 -37.11 -1.55
N ARG A 114 5.39 -37.36 -2.36
CA ARG A 114 6.32 -36.31 -2.82
C ARG A 114 5.99 -35.80 -4.22
N ALA A 115 5.08 -36.46 -4.94
CA ALA A 115 4.62 -36.00 -6.24
C ALA A 115 3.58 -34.89 -6.03
N GLY A 116 3.85 -33.69 -6.51
CA GLY A 116 2.96 -32.53 -6.39
C GLY A 116 2.21 -32.19 -7.67
N MET A 117 1.83 -33.19 -8.48
CA MET A 117 1.01 -32.97 -9.67
C MET A 117 -0.47 -32.88 -9.28
N PHE A 118 -0.93 -31.72 -8.82
CA PHE A 118 -2.33 -31.54 -8.44
C PHE A 118 -3.15 -31.01 -9.61
N THR A 119 -4.44 -31.32 -9.59
CA THR A 119 -5.41 -30.74 -10.51
C THR A 119 -6.61 -30.21 -9.76
N LEU A 120 -7.21 -29.17 -10.30
CA LEU A 120 -8.40 -28.56 -9.75
C LEU A 120 -9.62 -29.29 -10.31
N GLU A 121 -10.48 -29.78 -9.42
CA GLU A 121 -11.77 -30.36 -9.77
C GLU A 121 -12.82 -29.26 -10.02
N ARG A 122 -13.96 -29.61 -10.62
CA ARG A 122 -15.11 -28.71 -10.85
C ARG A 122 -15.58 -28.00 -9.57
N ASP A 123 -15.53 -28.68 -8.44
CA ASP A 123 -15.95 -28.14 -7.14
C ASP A 123 -14.85 -27.32 -6.46
N GLY A 124 -13.78 -26.96 -7.20
CA GLY A 124 -12.69 -26.14 -6.69
C GLY A 124 -11.70 -26.88 -5.78
N ARG A 125 -11.80 -28.20 -5.70
CA ARG A 125 -10.95 -29.02 -4.82
C ARG A 125 -9.63 -29.37 -5.50
N LEU A 126 -8.52 -29.31 -4.75
CA LEU A 126 -7.23 -29.78 -5.24
C LEU A 126 -7.11 -31.29 -5.03
N VAL A 127 -7.10 -32.04 -6.12
CA VAL A 127 -7.03 -33.51 -6.12
C VAL A 127 -5.76 -34.00 -6.79
N TYR A 128 -5.29 -35.16 -6.35
CA TYR A 128 -4.26 -35.90 -7.06
C TYR A 128 -4.90 -36.73 -8.19
N PRO A 129 -4.54 -36.52 -9.47
CA PRO A 129 -5.30 -37.00 -10.61
C PRO A 129 -5.34 -38.52 -10.75
N SER A 130 -4.38 -39.26 -10.17
CA SER A 130 -4.31 -40.71 -10.34
C SER A 130 -5.23 -41.49 -9.39
N ASN A 131 -5.55 -40.93 -8.22
CA ASN A 131 -6.30 -41.62 -7.16
C ASN A 131 -7.48 -40.79 -6.62
N GLY A 132 -7.64 -39.54 -7.04
CA GLY A 132 -8.72 -38.66 -6.63
C GLY A 132 -8.61 -38.15 -5.18
N LEU A 133 -7.52 -38.45 -4.47
CA LEU A 133 -7.36 -38.02 -3.08
C LEU A 133 -7.16 -36.51 -3.00
N LEU A 134 -7.74 -35.90 -1.97
CA LEU A 134 -7.69 -34.46 -1.74
C LEU A 134 -6.38 -34.05 -1.07
N LEU A 135 -5.78 -32.98 -1.58
CA LEU A 135 -4.68 -32.30 -0.90
C LEU A 135 -5.19 -31.69 0.41
N GLN A 136 -4.55 -32.06 1.51
CA GLN A 136 -4.92 -31.61 2.84
C GLN A 136 -4.09 -30.39 3.25
N GLY A 137 -4.72 -29.47 3.97
CA GLY A 137 -4.07 -28.29 4.54
C GLY A 137 -4.99 -27.58 5.53
N TRP A 138 -4.67 -26.33 5.81
CA TRP A 138 -5.49 -25.46 6.66
C TRP A 138 -6.24 -24.46 5.77
N MET A 139 -7.55 -24.36 5.99
CA MET A 139 -8.39 -23.36 5.32
C MET A 139 -8.27 -22.02 6.04
N ALA A 140 -8.38 -20.92 5.28
CA ALA A 140 -8.51 -19.59 5.84
C ALA A 140 -9.93 -19.34 6.36
N ASP A 141 -10.08 -18.48 7.36
CA ASP A 141 -11.36 -18.00 7.87
C ASP A 141 -11.96 -16.87 7.00
N ASP A 142 -13.12 -16.35 7.43
CA ASP A 142 -13.84 -15.28 6.75
C ASP A 142 -13.08 -13.93 6.77
N GLU A 143 -12.01 -13.81 7.54
CA GLU A 143 -11.06 -12.68 7.55
C GLU A 143 -9.73 -13.01 6.86
N GLY A 144 -9.60 -14.20 6.24
CA GLY A 144 -8.39 -14.63 5.54
C GLY A 144 -7.23 -15.06 6.45
N ARG A 145 -7.46 -15.30 7.74
CA ARG A 145 -6.46 -15.84 8.67
C ARG A 145 -6.44 -17.36 8.60
N ILE A 146 -5.24 -17.93 8.65
CA ILE A 146 -5.04 -19.39 8.62
C ILE A 146 -4.64 -19.86 10.02
N ASP A 147 -5.51 -20.64 10.68
CA ASP A 147 -5.20 -21.25 11.97
C ASP A 147 -4.57 -22.65 11.78
N THR A 148 -3.27 -22.74 12.02
CA THR A 148 -2.50 -24.01 11.89
C THR A 148 -2.79 -25.01 13.02
N ASN A 149 -3.52 -24.63 14.06
CA ASN A 149 -3.90 -25.54 15.15
C ASN A 149 -5.18 -26.33 14.85
N GLN A 150 -5.91 -25.96 13.79
CA GLN A 150 -7.11 -26.68 13.36
C GLN A 150 -6.76 -28.04 12.73
N PRO A 151 -7.71 -29.00 12.75
CA PRO A 151 -7.55 -30.24 12.01
C PRO A 151 -7.39 -29.95 10.51
N LEU A 152 -6.50 -30.69 9.87
CA LEU A 152 -6.31 -30.63 8.42
C LEU A 152 -7.60 -31.02 7.70
N THR A 153 -7.96 -30.23 6.70
CA THR A 153 -9.10 -30.46 5.81
C THR A 153 -8.64 -30.43 4.35
N GLY A 154 -9.48 -30.93 3.44
CA GLY A 154 -9.20 -30.85 2.01
C GLY A 154 -9.22 -29.40 1.54
N ILE A 155 -8.16 -28.96 0.85
CA ILE A 155 -8.08 -27.60 0.30
C ILE A 155 -9.11 -27.44 -0.80
N THR A 156 -9.98 -26.45 -0.61
CA THR A 156 -11.02 -26.06 -1.57
C THR A 156 -10.84 -24.61 -1.94
N LEU A 157 -10.69 -24.33 -3.23
CA LEU A 157 -10.62 -23.00 -3.80
C LEU A 157 -11.99 -22.70 -4.39
N PRO A 158 -12.80 -21.82 -3.80
CA PRO A 158 -14.14 -21.56 -4.30
C PRO A 158 -14.04 -20.71 -5.58
N ILE A 159 -13.89 -21.38 -6.73
CA ILE A 159 -13.85 -20.75 -8.04
C ILE A 159 -15.19 -20.05 -8.30
N GLY A 160 -15.14 -18.77 -8.64
CA GLY A 160 -16.35 -17.96 -8.81
C GLY A 160 -16.99 -17.52 -7.49
N ALA A 161 -16.32 -17.71 -6.35
CA ALA A 161 -16.70 -16.98 -5.15
C ALA A 161 -16.59 -15.48 -5.40
N THR A 162 -17.51 -14.78 -4.78
CA THR A 162 -17.58 -13.33 -4.82
C THR A 162 -17.12 -12.80 -3.48
N ILE A 163 -16.28 -11.78 -3.50
CA ILE A 163 -16.06 -10.96 -2.31
C ILE A 163 -17.13 -9.88 -2.28
N GLU A 164 -17.83 -9.78 -1.16
CA GLU A 164 -18.85 -8.75 -0.96
C GLU A 164 -18.18 -7.37 -1.02
N PRO A 165 -18.87 -6.35 -1.57
CA PRO A 165 -18.36 -4.99 -1.55
C PRO A 165 -18.18 -4.52 -0.10
N SER A 166 -17.18 -3.66 0.11
CA SER A 166 -16.95 -3.02 1.40
C SER A 166 -16.99 -1.51 1.21
N ALA A 167 -17.82 -0.85 2.00
CA ALA A 167 -17.88 0.61 2.02
C ALA A 167 -16.57 1.17 2.59
N ALA A 168 -16.16 2.33 2.09
CA ALA A 168 -14.98 3.02 2.64
C ALA A 168 -15.23 3.43 4.10
N GLU A 169 -14.27 3.16 4.97
CA GLU A 169 -14.28 3.59 6.38
C GLU A 169 -13.17 4.61 6.65
N ASN A 170 -12.06 4.54 5.92
CA ASN A 170 -10.91 5.41 6.12
C ASN A 170 -10.52 6.10 4.81
N LEU A 171 -10.17 7.39 4.91
CA LEU A 171 -9.65 8.19 3.81
C LEU A 171 -8.27 8.71 4.17
N THR A 172 -7.23 8.19 3.52
CA THR A 172 -5.87 8.68 3.74
C THR A 172 -5.56 9.80 2.76
N VAL A 173 -5.30 10.99 3.29
CA VAL A 173 -4.98 12.18 2.51
C VAL A 173 -3.49 12.52 2.68
N THR A 174 -2.77 12.52 1.57
CA THR A 174 -1.37 12.96 1.52
C THR A 174 -1.27 14.17 0.62
N ALA A 175 -0.69 15.26 1.12
CA ALA A 175 -0.64 16.50 0.35
C ALA A 175 0.54 17.38 0.72
N ASN A 176 0.97 18.19 -0.24
CA ASN A 176 1.70 19.42 0.01
C ASN A 176 0.79 20.59 -0.34
N LEU A 177 0.50 21.46 0.63
CA LEU A 177 -0.25 22.70 0.43
C LEU A 177 0.73 23.87 0.39
N ASP A 178 0.70 24.68 -0.66
CA ASP A 178 1.72 25.72 -0.85
C ASP A 178 1.68 26.77 0.26
N ALA A 179 2.78 26.91 0.99
CA ALA A 179 2.93 27.93 2.02
C ALA A 179 2.82 29.35 1.44
N SER A 180 3.24 29.58 0.19
CA SER A 180 3.16 30.89 -0.48
C SER A 180 1.82 31.19 -1.16
N ASN A 181 0.84 30.28 -1.08
CA ASN A 181 -0.47 30.50 -1.68
C ASN A 181 -1.13 31.73 -1.04
N ASN A 182 -1.42 32.76 -1.83
CA ASN A 182 -1.98 34.03 -1.37
C ASN A 182 -2.98 34.54 -2.40
N GLY A 183 -3.91 35.39 -1.95
CA GLY A 183 -4.77 36.15 -2.85
C GLY A 183 -4.00 37.24 -3.61
N GLY A 184 -4.69 37.91 -4.52
CA GLY A 184 -4.21 39.10 -5.21
C GLY A 184 -5.04 40.32 -4.84
N LEU A 185 -4.38 41.45 -4.61
CA LEU A 185 -5.03 42.75 -4.43
C LEU A 185 -4.49 43.73 -5.46
N THR A 186 -5.40 44.39 -6.17
CA THR A 186 -5.09 45.45 -7.14
C THR A 186 -6.03 46.61 -6.94
N TYR A 187 -5.56 47.84 -7.15
CA TYR A 187 -6.38 49.04 -7.08
C TYR A 187 -6.60 49.58 -8.48
N GLU A 188 -7.85 49.79 -8.85
CA GLU A 188 -8.22 50.34 -10.17
C GLU A 188 -9.16 51.56 -9.99
N PRO A 189 -8.94 52.66 -10.73
CA PRO A 189 -7.81 52.90 -11.65
C PRO A 189 -6.48 53.11 -10.91
N SER A 190 -5.37 52.70 -11.51
CA SER A 190 -4.01 53.03 -11.06
C SER A 190 -3.16 53.58 -12.22
N PRO A 191 -2.67 54.85 -12.16
CA PRO A 191 -2.92 55.84 -11.12
C PRO A 191 -4.37 56.32 -11.07
N PHE A 192 -4.83 56.73 -9.89
CA PHE A 192 -6.09 57.47 -9.75
C PHE A 192 -5.83 58.98 -9.63
N THR A 193 -6.84 59.77 -10.03
CA THR A 193 -6.75 61.24 -10.02
C THR A 193 -7.37 61.81 -8.75
N VAL A 194 -6.67 62.76 -8.13
CA VAL A 194 -7.16 63.60 -7.03
C VAL A 194 -7.22 65.05 -7.52
N ASP A 195 -8.36 65.70 -7.38
CA ASP A 195 -8.60 67.10 -7.78
C ASP A 195 -8.77 67.98 -6.53
N ASP A 196 -8.21 69.18 -6.54
CA ASP A 196 -8.34 70.18 -5.48
C ASP A 196 -9.69 70.94 -5.51
N GLY A 197 -10.52 70.69 -6.53
CA GLY A 197 -11.80 71.37 -6.76
C GLY A 197 -11.66 72.80 -7.28
N LEU A 198 -10.43 73.25 -7.53
CA LEU A 198 -10.05 74.51 -8.17
C LEU A 198 -9.52 74.28 -9.60
N GLY A 199 -9.48 73.01 -10.05
CA GLY A 199 -9.13 72.60 -11.40
C GLY A 199 -7.68 72.12 -11.55
N ASN A 200 -6.96 71.90 -10.45
CA ASN A 200 -5.63 71.27 -10.47
C ASN A 200 -5.75 69.81 -10.05
N GLU A 201 -5.07 68.93 -10.79
CA GLU A 201 -5.14 67.48 -10.59
C GLU A 201 -3.76 66.89 -10.27
N ALA A 202 -3.73 65.94 -9.34
CA ALA A 202 -2.58 65.10 -9.05
C ALA A 202 -2.90 63.62 -9.30
N GLN A 203 -1.91 62.87 -9.80
CA GLN A 203 -2.02 61.43 -10.03
C GLN A 203 -1.34 60.66 -8.90
N VAL A 204 -2.08 59.76 -8.26
CA VAL A 204 -1.60 58.93 -7.16
C VAL A 204 -1.46 57.49 -7.65
N THR A 205 -0.28 56.90 -7.49
CA THR A 205 -0.01 55.49 -7.78
C THR A 205 0.30 54.76 -6.48
N VAL A 206 -0.44 53.67 -6.23
CA VAL A 206 -0.22 52.76 -5.10
C VAL A 206 0.47 51.51 -5.61
N THR A 207 1.66 51.22 -5.10
CA THR A 207 2.41 50.01 -5.40
C THR A 207 2.33 49.05 -4.22
N LEU A 208 1.87 47.82 -4.47
CA LEU A 208 1.73 46.76 -3.47
C LEU A 208 2.81 45.69 -3.67
N VAL A 209 3.49 45.31 -2.60
CA VAL A 209 4.50 44.23 -2.59
C VAL A 209 4.14 43.22 -1.48
N PRO A 210 3.92 41.94 -1.80
CA PRO A 210 3.61 40.91 -0.80
C PRO A 210 4.72 40.79 0.26
N THR A 211 4.35 40.64 1.53
CA THR A 211 5.32 40.57 2.65
C THR A 211 5.81 39.15 2.96
N GLY A 212 5.09 38.14 2.46
CA GLY A 212 5.31 36.72 2.76
C GLY A 212 4.31 36.16 3.78
N HIS A 213 3.55 37.02 4.46
CA HIS A 213 2.39 36.64 5.26
C HIS A 213 1.14 36.48 4.38
N PHE A 214 0.15 35.75 4.89
CA PHE A 214 -1.11 35.52 4.20
C PHE A 214 -1.87 36.83 3.99
N ASN A 215 -2.18 37.13 2.72
CA ASN A 215 -2.93 38.32 2.31
C ASN A 215 -2.43 39.61 2.98
N GLU A 216 -1.11 39.78 3.03
CA GLU A 216 -0.45 40.98 3.54
C GLU A 216 0.47 41.58 2.48
N TRP A 217 0.32 42.90 2.28
CA TRP A 217 1.12 43.67 1.33
C TRP A 217 1.69 44.92 1.99
N ASN A 218 2.96 45.20 1.71
CA ASN A 218 3.53 46.52 1.91
C ASN A 218 3.05 47.43 0.78
N TYR A 219 2.41 48.54 1.13
CA TYR A 219 2.04 49.57 0.17
C TYR A 219 3.05 50.72 0.18
N THR A 220 3.28 51.29 -0.98
CA THR A 220 3.99 52.56 -1.15
C THR A 220 3.18 53.47 -2.08
N ILE A 221 3.09 54.74 -1.73
CA ILE A 221 2.32 55.74 -2.46
C ILE A 221 3.30 56.68 -3.16
N SER A 222 3.06 56.94 -4.43
CA SER A 222 3.80 57.95 -5.19
C SER A 222 2.83 58.90 -5.87
N VAL A 223 3.17 60.19 -5.92
CA VAL A 223 2.33 61.23 -6.50
C VAL A 223 3.08 61.94 -7.61
N THR A 224 2.39 62.19 -8.72
CA THR A 224 2.84 63.03 -9.84
C THR A 224 1.91 64.24 -9.95
N GLY A 225 2.46 65.46 -9.98
CA GLY A 225 1.66 66.70 -10.00
C GLY A 225 1.33 67.29 -8.62
N GLY A 226 1.97 66.81 -7.55
CA GLY A 226 1.81 67.31 -6.18
C GLY A 226 2.84 66.68 -5.23
N THR A 227 2.68 66.89 -3.92
CA THR A 227 3.50 66.27 -2.87
C THR A 227 2.65 65.57 -1.82
N ILE A 228 3.12 64.43 -1.29
CA ILE A 228 2.43 63.72 -0.20
C ILE A 228 2.81 64.37 1.14
N ALA A 229 1.80 64.67 1.96
CA ALA A 229 1.96 65.02 3.36
C ALA A 229 1.26 63.95 4.23
N GLY A 230 2.06 63.22 5.01
CA GLY A 230 1.58 62.09 5.81
C GLY A 230 2.38 60.81 5.55
N PRO A 231 1.88 59.65 6.00
CA PRO A 231 2.53 58.36 5.76
C PRO A 231 2.39 57.95 4.28
N ASP A 232 3.52 57.77 3.61
CA ASP A 232 3.63 57.35 2.21
C ASP A 232 3.79 55.83 2.04
N SER A 233 3.86 55.09 3.15
CA SER A 233 4.07 53.65 3.19
C SER A 233 3.46 53.02 4.43
N GLY A 234 3.16 51.72 4.34
CA GLY A 234 2.58 50.94 5.43
C GLY A 234 2.23 49.52 4.98
N THR A 235 1.41 48.85 5.77
CA THR A 235 0.94 47.48 5.51
C THR A 235 -0.58 47.45 5.38
N ILE A 236 -1.08 46.64 4.46
CA ILE A 236 -2.50 46.30 4.35
C ILE A 236 -2.65 44.78 4.49
N THR A 237 -3.60 44.34 5.33
CA THR A 237 -3.94 42.92 5.51
C THR A 237 -5.40 42.68 5.23
N LEU A 238 -5.69 41.61 4.47
CA LEU A 238 -7.05 41.17 4.17
C LEU A 238 -7.29 39.76 4.74
N ASP A 239 -8.55 39.43 5.03
CA ASP A 239 -8.96 38.05 5.31
C ASP A 239 -9.04 37.21 4.02
N ALA A 240 -9.47 35.94 4.14
CA ALA A 240 -9.61 35.04 3.00
C ALA A 240 -10.71 35.46 2.00
N ASP A 241 -11.71 36.24 2.46
CA ASP A 241 -12.85 36.71 1.68
C ASP A 241 -12.61 38.10 1.06
N GLY A 242 -11.50 38.76 1.42
CA GLY A 242 -11.09 40.05 0.89
C GLY A 242 -11.49 41.26 1.74
N ASN A 243 -11.98 41.04 2.95
CA ASN A 243 -12.27 42.13 3.88
C ASN A 243 -10.98 42.61 4.54
N ILE A 244 -10.85 43.92 4.73
CA ILE A 244 -9.66 44.52 5.35
C ILE A 244 -9.64 44.25 6.85
N ILE A 245 -8.57 43.62 7.32
CA ILE A 245 -8.30 43.36 8.75
C ILE A 245 -7.47 44.52 9.34
N ALA A 246 -6.42 44.95 8.63
CA ALA A 246 -5.61 46.10 9.00
C ALA A 246 -5.40 47.01 7.79
N THR A 247 -5.55 48.31 8.02
CA THR A 247 -5.48 49.35 6.99
C THR A 247 -4.31 50.31 7.23
N GLY A 248 -3.90 50.97 6.16
CA GLY A 248 -3.01 52.13 6.21
C GLY A 248 -3.67 53.34 6.87
N ALA A 249 -2.86 54.35 7.16
CA ALA A 249 -3.35 55.63 7.65
C ALA A 249 -3.71 56.55 6.48
N ASP A 250 -4.73 57.39 6.71
CA ASP A 250 -5.12 58.45 5.79
C ASP A 250 -3.94 59.39 5.52
N PHE A 251 -3.89 59.95 4.31
CA PHE A 251 -2.81 60.82 3.86
C PHE A 251 -3.36 62.05 3.14
N GLN A 252 -2.52 63.09 3.03
CA GLN A 252 -2.87 64.30 2.31
C GLN A 252 -2.04 64.38 1.03
N VAL A 253 -2.68 64.84 -0.04
CA VAL A 253 -2.01 65.23 -1.28
C VAL A 253 -2.06 66.75 -1.36
N ASP A 254 -0.90 67.39 -1.28
CA ASP A 254 -0.76 68.83 -1.49
C ASP A 254 -0.61 69.10 -3.00
N ILE A 255 -1.61 69.78 -3.55
CA ILE A 255 -1.69 70.20 -4.95
C ILE A 255 -1.55 71.72 -4.97
N ASP A 256 -0.38 72.22 -5.40
CA ASP A 256 -0.07 73.66 -5.50
C ASP A 256 -0.38 74.50 -4.24
N GLY A 257 -0.22 73.93 -3.04
CA GLY A 257 -0.46 74.58 -1.76
C GLY A 257 -1.85 74.32 -1.16
N THR A 258 -2.69 73.52 -1.82
CA THR A 258 -4.01 73.09 -1.34
C THR A 258 -3.94 71.63 -0.87
N PRO A 259 -4.06 71.35 0.45
CA PRO A 259 -4.08 69.99 0.95
C PRO A 259 -5.43 69.32 0.70
N VAL A 260 -5.41 68.15 0.07
CA VAL A 260 -6.57 67.29 -0.16
C VAL A 260 -6.44 66.02 0.67
N ASP A 261 -7.40 65.77 1.55
CA ASP A 261 -7.47 64.57 2.40
C ASP A 261 -7.97 63.35 1.61
N VAL A 262 -7.21 62.26 1.66
CA VAL A 262 -7.57 60.96 1.08
C VAL A 262 -7.68 59.92 2.19
N GLU A 263 -8.89 59.36 2.33
CA GLU A 263 -9.17 58.25 3.25
C GLU A 263 -8.65 56.94 2.66
N PHE A 264 -7.93 56.17 3.48
CA PHE A 264 -7.38 54.88 3.08
C PHE A 264 -8.46 53.79 3.04
N PRO A 265 -8.36 52.79 2.14
CA PRO A 265 -9.26 51.64 2.09
C PRO A 265 -9.48 50.99 3.46
N SER A 266 -10.74 50.83 3.85
CA SER A 266 -11.16 50.20 5.10
C SER A 266 -12.37 49.30 4.86
N ALA A 267 -12.74 48.50 5.86
CA ALA A 267 -13.98 47.72 5.81
C ALA A 267 -15.23 48.61 5.70
N ALA A 268 -15.17 49.85 6.19
CA ALA A 268 -16.30 50.79 6.17
C ALA A 268 -16.52 51.42 4.79
N ASN A 269 -15.45 51.60 4.00
CA ASN A 269 -15.51 52.19 2.66
C ASN A 269 -15.36 51.16 1.54
N ASN A 270 -15.57 49.87 1.85
CA ASN A 270 -15.56 48.78 0.87
C ASN A 270 -14.25 48.73 0.05
N ASN A 271 -13.11 48.74 0.74
CA ASN A 271 -11.77 48.66 0.16
C ASN A 271 -11.51 49.73 -0.93
N THR A 272 -11.98 50.96 -0.72
CA THR A 272 -11.90 52.03 -1.72
C THR A 272 -11.16 53.24 -1.14
N PHE A 273 -10.25 53.82 -1.90
CA PHE A 273 -9.69 55.15 -1.60
C PHE A 273 -10.77 56.19 -1.83
N VAL A 274 -11.03 57.04 -0.85
CA VAL A 274 -12.11 58.01 -0.90
C VAL A 274 -11.58 59.41 -0.64
N HIS A 275 -12.08 60.39 -1.39
CA HIS A 275 -11.84 61.79 -1.09
C HIS A 275 -12.64 62.17 0.16
N THR A 276 -11.97 62.51 1.26
CA THR A 276 -12.60 62.62 2.60
C THR A 276 -13.70 63.70 2.65
N THR A 277 -13.50 64.83 1.96
CA THR A 277 -14.47 65.94 1.97
C THR A 277 -15.71 65.70 1.11
N THR A 278 -15.56 65.03 -0.04
CA THR A 278 -16.66 64.83 -1.01
C THR A 278 -17.30 63.45 -0.91
N GLY A 279 -16.65 62.50 -0.23
CA GLY A 279 -17.06 61.10 -0.17
C GLY A 279 -16.93 60.38 -1.52
N THR A 280 -16.22 60.96 -2.48
CA THR A 280 -16.11 60.41 -3.83
C THR A 280 -15.07 59.30 -3.86
N ALA A 281 -15.43 58.15 -4.42
CA ALA A 281 -14.50 57.04 -4.66
C ALA A 281 -13.45 57.44 -5.71
N LEU A 282 -12.17 57.27 -5.35
CA LEU A 282 -11.01 57.58 -6.19
C LEU A 282 -10.45 56.32 -6.85
N SER A 283 -10.34 55.22 -6.09
CA SER A 283 -9.94 53.91 -6.60
C SER A 283 -10.51 52.80 -5.73
N THR A 284 -10.98 51.72 -6.35
CA THR A 284 -11.53 50.55 -5.66
C THR A 284 -10.55 49.38 -5.73
N GLY A 285 -10.37 48.71 -4.60
CA GLY A 285 -9.55 47.52 -4.47
C GLY A 285 -10.30 46.27 -4.96
N ASN A 286 -9.76 45.63 -5.98
CA ASN A 286 -10.22 44.35 -6.50
C ASN A 286 -9.39 43.24 -5.86
N PHE A 287 -10.05 42.44 -5.01
CA PHE A 287 -9.45 41.26 -4.39
C PHE A 287 -9.79 39.99 -5.18
N THR A 288 -8.77 39.17 -5.42
CA THR A 288 -8.92 37.81 -5.94
C THR A 288 -8.48 36.85 -4.84
N PRO A 289 -9.37 35.96 -4.34
CA PRO A 289 -9.02 34.99 -3.31
C PRO A 289 -7.86 34.08 -3.72
N ALA A 290 -7.15 33.54 -2.72
CA ALA A 290 -6.12 32.53 -2.97
C ALA A 290 -6.76 31.32 -3.68
N PRO A 291 -6.13 30.75 -4.73
CA PRO A 291 -6.66 29.60 -5.43
C PRO A 291 -6.85 28.43 -4.45
N ALA A 292 -8.04 27.84 -4.49
CA ALA A 292 -8.36 26.65 -3.72
C ALA A 292 -7.71 25.41 -4.35
N VAL A 293 -7.22 24.49 -3.53
CA VAL A 293 -6.66 23.22 -3.98
C VAL A 293 -7.77 22.18 -3.92
N THR A 294 -8.08 21.53 -5.04
CA THR A 294 -9.20 20.58 -5.13
C THR A 294 -8.70 19.21 -5.58
N SER A 295 -9.20 18.15 -4.94
CA SER A 295 -8.96 16.77 -5.35
C SER A 295 -10.25 15.97 -5.24
N THR A 296 -10.41 15.00 -6.15
CA THR A 296 -11.60 14.14 -6.22
C THR A 296 -11.18 12.68 -6.13
N VAL A 297 -11.91 11.89 -5.36
CA VAL A 297 -11.67 10.47 -5.14
C VAL A 297 -12.96 9.68 -5.31
N GLU A 298 -12.83 8.49 -5.90
CA GLU A 298 -13.89 7.49 -5.98
C GLU A 298 -13.91 6.65 -4.71
N ILE A 299 -15.07 6.56 -4.08
CA ILE A 299 -15.33 5.69 -2.93
C ILE A 299 -16.49 4.74 -3.25
N TYR A 300 -16.57 3.65 -2.49
CA TYR A 300 -17.61 2.64 -2.65
C TYR A 300 -18.57 2.66 -1.47
N ASP A 301 -19.85 2.38 -1.75
CA ASP A 301 -20.86 2.17 -0.71
C ASP A 301 -21.02 0.69 -0.32
N SER A 302 -21.94 0.41 0.60
CA SER A 302 -22.22 -0.94 1.09
C SER A 302 -22.78 -1.90 0.02
N GLN A 303 -23.24 -1.37 -1.13
CA GLN A 303 -23.73 -2.16 -2.27
C GLN A 303 -22.68 -2.25 -3.40
N GLY A 304 -21.57 -1.52 -3.28
CA GLY A 304 -20.48 -1.49 -4.25
C GLY A 304 -20.67 -0.43 -5.34
N ASP A 305 -21.65 0.48 -5.21
CA ASP A 305 -21.81 1.61 -6.12
C ASP A 305 -20.75 2.69 -5.84
N VAL A 306 -20.36 3.39 -6.90
CA VAL A 306 -19.29 4.41 -6.86
C VAL A 306 -19.87 5.77 -6.54
N HIS A 307 -19.27 6.46 -5.56
CA HIS A 307 -19.54 7.86 -5.23
C HIS A 307 -18.27 8.69 -5.39
N LEU A 308 -18.41 9.91 -5.91
CA LEU A 308 -17.31 10.87 -6.06
C LEU A 308 -17.31 11.84 -4.90
N LEU A 309 -16.24 11.82 -4.11
CA LEU A 309 -15.97 12.83 -3.08
C LEU A 309 -15.00 13.86 -3.63
N THR A 310 -15.38 15.13 -3.55
CA THR A 310 -14.51 16.26 -3.91
C THR A 310 -14.14 17.02 -2.66
N THR A 311 -12.85 17.01 -2.32
CA THR A 311 -12.30 17.76 -1.20
C THR A 311 -11.61 19.03 -1.69
N VAL A 312 -11.99 20.16 -1.12
CA VAL A 312 -11.45 21.49 -1.42
C VAL A 312 -10.72 22.01 -0.19
N PHE A 313 -9.46 22.43 -0.36
CA PHE A 313 -8.65 23.09 0.65
C PHE A 313 -8.53 24.58 0.32
N ARG A 314 -8.82 25.43 1.30
CA ARG A 314 -8.68 26.88 1.19
C ARG A 314 -7.76 27.38 2.30
N LYS A 315 -6.83 28.26 1.96
CA LYS A 315 -5.97 28.89 2.95
C LYS A 315 -6.72 30.04 3.60
N THR A 316 -6.77 30.07 4.92
CA THR A 316 -7.52 31.07 5.70
C THR A 316 -6.62 32.00 6.51
N GLY A 317 -5.34 31.63 6.66
CA GLY A 317 -4.35 32.43 7.38
C GLY A 317 -2.95 31.85 7.24
N ASP A 318 -2.01 32.47 7.96
CA ASP A 318 -0.68 31.90 8.12
C ASP A 318 -0.76 30.56 8.83
N ASN A 319 -0.18 29.53 8.21
CA ASN A 319 -0.19 28.16 8.70
C ASN A 319 -1.60 27.61 9.00
N ALA A 320 -2.65 28.18 8.42
CA ALA A 320 -4.04 27.81 8.67
C ALA A 320 -4.81 27.59 7.36
N TRP A 321 -5.45 26.42 7.27
CA TRP A 321 -6.26 26.01 6.13
C TRP A 321 -7.59 25.46 6.62
N GLU A 322 -8.61 25.57 5.78
CA GLU A 322 -9.86 24.85 5.91
C GLU A 322 -9.98 23.78 4.82
N TRP A 323 -10.69 22.71 5.12
CA TRP A 323 -11.04 21.67 4.18
C TRP A 323 -12.55 21.46 4.18
N GLU A 324 -13.12 21.24 3.00
CA GLU A 324 -14.51 20.88 2.81
C GLU A 324 -14.59 19.73 1.81
N THR A 325 -15.27 18.65 2.20
CA THR A 325 -15.57 17.54 1.31
C THR A 325 -17.03 17.58 0.92
N SER A 326 -17.29 17.44 -0.37
CA SER A 326 -18.64 17.44 -0.93
C SER A 326 -18.90 16.25 -1.84
N THR A 327 -20.17 15.86 -1.93
CA THR A 327 -20.69 14.95 -2.98
C THR A 327 -21.57 15.75 -3.93
N ALA A 328 -21.72 15.26 -5.17
CA ALA A 328 -22.62 15.87 -6.13
C ALA A 328 -24.11 15.83 -5.71
N ALA A 329 -24.48 14.86 -4.85
CA ALA A 329 -25.85 14.63 -4.42
C ALA A 329 -26.24 15.42 -3.15
N ASP A 330 -25.34 15.52 -2.17
CA ASP A 330 -25.66 16.02 -0.82
C ASP A 330 -24.99 17.37 -0.48
N GLY A 331 -24.12 17.89 -1.35
CA GLY A 331 -23.35 19.10 -1.05
C GLY A 331 -22.23 18.80 -0.06
N VAL A 332 -22.01 19.68 0.93
CA VAL A 332 -20.92 19.53 1.92
C VAL A 332 -21.27 18.43 2.93
N VAL A 333 -20.44 17.38 2.96
CA VAL A 333 -20.62 16.16 3.78
C VAL A 333 -19.57 16.02 4.89
N GLY A 334 -18.59 16.93 4.92
CA GLY A 334 -17.62 17.07 6.00
C GLY A 334 -16.80 18.33 5.83
N SER A 335 -16.40 18.95 6.94
CA SER A 335 -15.52 20.11 6.94
C SER A 335 -14.70 20.21 8.21
N GLY A 336 -13.63 21.00 8.15
CA GLY A 336 -12.77 21.26 9.28
C GLY A 336 -11.58 22.15 8.94
N THR A 337 -10.62 22.23 9.86
CA THR A 337 -9.43 23.06 9.73
C THR A 337 -8.13 22.29 9.95
N LEU A 338 -7.07 22.75 9.33
CA LEU A 338 -5.71 22.22 9.41
C LEU A 338 -4.78 23.35 9.87
N ASN A 339 -4.03 23.10 10.93
CA ASN A 339 -3.05 24.04 11.48
C ASN A 339 -1.65 23.47 11.38
N PHE A 340 -0.70 24.26 10.90
CA PHE A 340 0.70 23.88 10.70
C PHE A 340 1.62 24.62 11.68
N ASN A 341 2.79 24.04 11.96
CA ASN A 341 3.87 24.76 12.64
C ASN A 341 4.73 25.54 11.64
N ASN A 342 5.67 26.33 12.16
CA ASN A 342 6.63 27.10 11.36
C ASN A 342 7.60 26.23 10.52
N TYR A 343 7.57 24.91 10.68
CA TYR A 343 8.35 23.96 9.88
C TYR A 343 7.50 23.29 8.79
N GLY A 344 6.24 23.69 8.59
CA GLY A 344 5.35 23.11 7.58
C GLY A 344 4.76 21.76 7.96
N GLN A 345 4.86 21.36 9.24
CA GLN A 345 4.29 20.10 9.73
C GLN A 345 2.93 20.33 10.37
N LEU A 346 2.01 19.38 10.17
CA LEU A 346 0.68 19.42 10.73
C LEU A 346 0.71 19.30 12.26
N THR A 347 -0.02 20.19 12.95
CA THR A 347 -0.08 20.24 14.42
C THR A 347 -1.49 20.06 14.98
N GLY A 348 -2.50 20.42 14.21
CA GLY A 348 -3.89 20.30 14.62
C GLY A 348 -4.80 20.08 13.43
N VAL A 349 -5.75 19.17 13.61
CA VAL A 349 -6.84 18.90 12.67
C VAL A 349 -8.13 19.05 13.45
N THR A 350 -9.08 19.78 12.89
CA THR A 350 -10.47 19.78 13.35
C THR A 350 -11.36 19.22 12.26
N GLY A 351 -12.58 18.84 12.62
CA GLY A 351 -13.56 18.25 11.73
C GLY A 351 -14.03 16.88 12.21
N GLY A 352 -15.27 16.54 11.86
CA GLY A 352 -15.86 15.23 12.14
C GLY A 352 -15.60 14.23 11.03
N PRO A 353 -16.14 13.00 11.16
CA PRO A 353 -16.19 12.07 10.04
C PRO A 353 -16.98 12.68 8.88
N ILE A 354 -16.61 12.30 7.66
CA ILE A 354 -17.37 12.61 6.45
C ILE A 354 -18.56 11.66 6.42
N THR A 355 -19.77 12.20 6.49
CA THR A 355 -20.99 11.38 6.59
C THR A 355 -22.02 11.75 5.55
N PHE A 356 -22.52 10.76 4.82
CA PHE A 356 -23.63 10.94 3.88
C PHE A 356 -24.37 9.60 3.68
N THR A 357 -25.64 9.68 3.25
CA THR A 357 -26.48 8.49 3.04
C THR A 357 -26.86 8.39 1.57
N PRO A 358 -26.19 7.53 0.78
CA PRO A 358 -26.57 7.30 -0.60
C PRO A 358 -27.98 6.72 -0.72
N ALA A 359 -28.64 6.98 -1.85
CA ALA A 359 -29.97 6.44 -2.12
C ALA A 359 -29.92 4.91 -2.27
N GLY A 360 -30.51 4.18 -1.31
CA GLY A 360 -30.60 2.72 -1.36
C GLY A 360 -29.49 1.96 -0.63
N ALA A 361 -28.50 2.67 -0.08
CA ALA A 361 -27.40 2.10 0.69
C ALA A 361 -27.43 2.51 2.17
N ALA A 362 -26.57 1.91 2.98
CA ALA A 362 -26.40 2.29 4.38
C ALA A 362 -25.68 3.66 4.51
N LEU A 363 -25.80 4.30 5.67
CA LEU A 363 -25.02 5.50 6.01
C LEU A 363 -23.52 5.20 5.87
N ILE A 364 -22.83 6.02 5.10
CA ILE A 364 -21.36 6.01 5.00
C ILE A 364 -20.81 6.98 6.03
N SER A 365 -19.83 6.54 6.81
CA SER A 365 -19.11 7.36 7.79
C SER A 365 -17.63 7.10 7.64
N ILE A 366 -16.94 8.03 6.98
CA ILE A 366 -15.52 7.92 6.65
C ILE A 366 -14.71 8.80 7.59
N GLN A 367 -13.69 8.24 8.23
CA GLN A 367 -12.74 9.00 9.02
C GLN A 367 -11.59 9.49 8.12
N PRO A 368 -11.43 10.81 7.91
CA PRO A 368 -10.27 11.32 7.19
C PRO A 368 -9.02 11.27 8.08
N ASP A 369 -7.92 10.81 7.50
CA ASP A 369 -6.57 10.87 8.05
C ASP A 369 -5.73 11.87 7.24
N PHE A 370 -5.38 12.98 7.88
CA PHE A 370 -4.55 14.04 7.32
C PHE A 370 -3.09 14.00 7.79
N SER A 371 -2.68 12.93 8.49
CA SER A 371 -1.34 12.83 9.08
C SER A 371 -0.20 13.00 8.07
N GLY A 372 -0.45 12.71 6.79
CA GLY A 372 0.49 12.88 5.68
C GLY A 372 0.48 14.25 4.99
N ILE A 373 -0.27 15.24 5.49
CA ILE A 373 -0.29 16.59 4.92
C ILE A 373 0.88 17.44 5.44
N THR A 374 1.49 18.19 4.52
CA THR A 374 2.56 19.16 4.79
C THR A 374 2.26 20.50 4.14
N GLN A 375 2.94 21.54 4.61
CA GLN A 375 2.87 22.89 4.08
C GLN A 375 4.28 23.41 3.76
N TYR A 376 4.80 23.07 2.58
CA TYR A 376 6.06 23.60 2.08
C TYR A 376 5.82 24.56 0.92
N VAL A 377 6.78 25.46 0.70
CA VAL A 377 6.80 26.33 -0.47
C VAL A 377 6.98 25.47 -1.73
N GLY A 378 6.08 25.62 -2.70
CA GLY A 378 6.09 24.89 -3.96
C GLY A 378 4.68 24.57 -4.45
N ASP A 379 4.56 23.85 -5.57
CA ASP A 379 3.25 23.53 -6.12
C ASP A 379 2.39 22.70 -5.12
N SER A 380 1.11 23.03 -5.07
CA SER A 380 0.16 22.27 -4.27
C SER A 380 -0.18 20.96 -4.99
N SER A 381 -0.09 19.85 -4.27
CA SER A 381 -0.42 18.52 -4.77
C SER A 381 -1.14 17.74 -3.70
N VAL A 382 -2.23 17.06 -4.07
CA VAL A 382 -3.08 16.30 -3.15
C VAL A 382 -3.34 14.93 -3.76
N ASP A 383 -3.03 13.88 -3.02
CA ASP A 383 -3.38 12.51 -3.33
C ASP A 383 -4.26 11.94 -2.22
N ILE A 384 -5.36 11.31 -2.61
CA ILE A 384 -6.38 10.78 -1.69
C ILE A 384 -6.60 9.31 -2.00
N THR A 385 -6.47 8.47 -0.98
CA THR A 385 -6.66 7.02 -1.08
C THR A 385 -7.68 6.55 -0.06
N GLN A 386 -8.35 5.44 -0.36
CA GLN A 386 -9.44 4.89 0.43
C GLN A 386 -9.37 3.36 0.51
N ASP A 387 -10.05 2.76 1.49
CA ASP A 387 -9.98 1.33 1.81
C ASP A 387 -11.18 0.51 1.34
N GLY A 388 -12.24 1.14 0.84
CA GLY A 388 -13.41 0.47 0.27
C GLY A 388 -13.13 -0.19 -1.08
N TYR A 389 -13.99 -1.11 -1.49
CA TYR A 389 -13.85 -1.82 -2.75
C TYR A 389 -15.18 -2.37 -3.27
N PRO A 390 -15.33 -2.48 -4.60
CA PRO A 390 -16.53 -3.04 -5.19
C PRO A 390 -16.52 -4.57 -5.07
N MET A 391 -17.65 -5.17 -5.39
CA MET A 391 -17.75 -6.62 -5.51
C MET A 391 -16.69 -7.16 -6.50
N GLY A 392 -15.98 -8.20 -6.09
CA GLY A 392 -15.00 -8.88 -6.94
C GLY A 392 -15.37 -10.35 -7.10
N TYR A 393 -15.00 -10.95 -8.23
CA TYR A 393 -15.02 -12.40 -8.40
C TYR A 393 -13.58 -12.92 -8.41
N LEU A 394 -13.39 -14.16 -7.95
CA LEU A 394 -12.07 -14.81 -8.02
C LEU A 394 -11.66 -15.02 -9.49
N ASP A 395 -10.64 -14.28 -9.94
CA ASP A 395 -10.12 -14.35 -11.31
C ASP A 395 -9.04 -15.42 -11.44
N GLY A 396 -8.23 -15.59 -10.39
CA GLY A 396 -7.19 -16.61 -10.35
C GLY A 396 -6.68 -16.87 -8.94
N PHE A 397 -5.68 -17.73 -8.83
CA PHE A 397 -4.95 -17.95 -7.59
C PHE A 397 -3.48 -18.22 -7.89
N THR A 398 -2.65 -17.97 -6.88
CA THR A 398 -1.24 -18.27 -6.87
C THR A 398 -0.91 -19.06 -5.62
N ILE A 399 0.17 -19.84 -5.65
CA ILE A 399 0.66 -20.56 -4.48
C ILE A 399 2.05 -20.02 -4.19
N ASP A 400 2.25 -19.48 -3.00
CA ASP A 400 3.53 -18.91 -2.61
C ASP A 400 4.56 -20.02 -2.30
N LYS A 401 5.83 -19.62 -2.13
CA LYS A 401 6.93 -20.53 -1.76
C LYS A 401 6.75 -21.20 -0.38
N ASN A 402 5.86 -20.70 0.46
CA ASN A 402 5.57 -21.22 1.79
C ASN A 402 4.36 -22.18 1.77
N GLY A 403 3.72 -22.39 0.61
CA GLY A 403 2.53 -23.23 0.47
C GLY A 403 1.21 -22.54 0.80
N ARG A 404 1.20 -21.21 0.94
CA ARG A 404 -0.03 -20.41 1.09
C ARG A 404 -0.65 -20.20 -0.27
N VAL A 405 -1.91 -20.57 -0.41
CA VAL A 405 -2.69 -20.25 -1.59
C VAL A 405 -3.24 -18.83 -1.42
N VAL A 406 -3.16 -18.03 -2.47
CA VAL A 406 -3.64 -16.65 -2.49
C VAL A 406 -4.49 -16.47 -3.73
N GLY A 407 -5.78 -16.24 -3.53
CA GLY A 407 -6.73 -15.84 -4.57
C GLY A 407 -6.53 -14.39 -4.98
N VAL A 408 -6.63 -14.13 -6.28
CA VAL A 408 -6.61 -12.78 -6.87
C VAL A 408 -8.00 -12.51 -7.43
N PHE A 409 -8.60 -11.42 -6.99
CA PHE A 409 -9.96 -11.03 -7.35
C PHE A 409 -9.92 -9.97 -8.45
N SER A 410 -11.00 -9.90 -9.23
CA SER A 410 -11.15 -8.94 -10.33
C SER A 410 -11.17 -7.47 -9.89
N ASN A 411 -11.46 -7.21 -8.61
CA ASN A 411 -11.37 -5.89 -7.99
C ASN A 411 -9.94 -5.55 -7.50
N GLY A 412 -8.94 -6.36 -7.85
CA GLY A 412 -7.53 -6.14 -7.50
C GLY A 412 -7.14 -6.60 -6.09
N LEU A 413 -8.10 -7.08 -5.29
CA LEU A 413 -7.81 -7.63 -3.97
C LEU A 413 -7.15 -9.00 -4.04
N THR A 414 -6.33 -9.30 -3.03
CA THR A 414 -5.75 -10.62 -2.82
C THR A 414 -6.16 -11.15 -1.45
N ARG A 415 -6.60 -12.41 -1.39
CA ARG A 415 -7.03 -13.05 -0.13
C ARG A 415 -6.55 -14.50 -0.07
N ASN A 416 -6.39 -15.03 1.14
CA ASN A 416 -5.88 -16.38 1.38
C ASN A 416 -6.95 -17.45 1.33
#